data_AF-A0A4P9Z2C1-F1
#
_entry.id   AF-A0A4P9Z2C1-F1
#
_cell.length_a   1.000
_cell.length_b   1.000
_cell.length_c   1.000
_cell.angle_alpha   90.00
_cell.angle_beta   90.00
_cell.angle_gamma   90.00
#
_symmetry.space_group_name_H-M   'P 1'
#
loop_
_entity.id
_entity.type
_entity.pdbx_description
1 polymer ?
#
loop_
_entity_poly.entity_id
_entity_poly.type
_entity_poly.pdbx_seq_one_letter_code
_entity_poly.pdbx_strand_id
1 'polypeptide(L)'
;MSRCAAQVTDTLHRLLLENHTKLDTRYEQYYTNHIVYDLYALAALGASPSRLVDCYEYKRRRLAPLRPRMMALSTARHYEPTGKPEYYSSFLDYYDRRVRALGFDATLEQHLPTVFGGLLGAVGHTAIHLGYAVRYRHDAVLAEALAFASCGEQSLVPRADALYEDDDASAAAAIEP
;
A
#
# COMPACT_ATOMS: atom_id res chain seq x y z
N MET A 1 16.68 -18.64 -19.56
CA MET A 1 15.98 -19.03 -18.32
C MET A 1 15.35 -20.41 -18.53
N SER A 2 15.38 -21.30 -17.53
CA SER A 2 14.75 -22.63 -17.66
C SER A 2 13.23 -22.52 -17.78
N ARG A 3 12.58 -23.42 -18.53
CA ARG A 3 11.12 -23.46 -18.74
C ARG A 3 10.34 -23.49 -17.41
N CYS A 4 10.92 -24.11 -16.38
CA CYS A 4 10.35 -24.14 -15.02
C CYS A 4 10.35 -22.75 -14.36
N ALA A 5 11.44 -21.99 -14.50
CA ALA A 5 11.54 -20.65 -13.92
C ALA A 5 10.55 -19.67 -14.56
N ALA A 6 10.38 -19.74 -15.89
CA ALA A 6 9.39 -18.93 -16.60
C ALA A 6 7.96 -19.23 -16.11
N GLN A 7 7.62 -20.50 -15.94
CA GLN A 7 6.30 -20.91 -15.45
C GLN A 7 6.00 -20.41 -14.03
N VAL A 8 7.01 -20.39 -13.15
CA VAL A 8 6.87 -19.82 -11.80
C VAL A 8 6.60 -18.32 -11.88
N THR A 9 7.35 -17.57 -12.68
CA THR A 9 7.15 -16.12 -12.88
C THR A 9 5.76 -15.81 -13.43
N ASP A 10 5.31 -16.53 -14.47
CA ASP A 10 3.99 -16.31 -15.07
C ASP A 10 2.87 -16.59 -14.05
N THR A 11 3.02 -17.66 -13.25
CA THR A 11 2.06 -18.02 -12.21
C THR A 11 2.03 -16.97 -11.11
N LEU A 12 3.19 -16.50 -10.65
CA LEU A 12 3.33 -15.46 -9.65
C LEU A 12 2.63 -14.17 -10.10
N HIS A 13 2.97 -13.65 -11.29
CA HIS A 13 2.39 -12.41 -11.82
C HIS A 13 0.87 -12.52 -12.00
N ARG A 14 0.38 -13.66 -12.49
CA ARG A 14 -1.06 -13.90 -12.63
C ARG A 14 -1.77 -13.86 -11.27
N LEU A 15 -1.23 -14.51 -10.25
CA LEU A 15 -1.84 -14.56 -8.92
C LEU A 15 -1.78 -13.19 -8.21
N LEU A 16 -0.68 -12.45 -8.36
CA LEU A 16 -0.55 -11.08 -7.85
C LEU A 16 -1.56 -10.15 -8.53
N LEU A 17 -1.73 -10.26 -9.86
CA LEU A 17 -2.75 -9.50 -10.57
C LEU A 17 -4.18 -9.89 -10.13
N GLU A 18 -4.43 -11.17 -9.87
CA GLU A 18 -5.71 -11.61 -9.33
C GLU A 18 -5.97 -11.05 -7.93
N ASN A 19 -4.94 -11.01 -7.07
CA ASN A 19 -5.01 -10.37 -5.76
C ASN A 19 -5.35 -8.88 -5.90
N HIS A 20 -4.57 -8.16 -6.71
CA HIS A 20 -4.73 -6.74 -6.98
C HIS A 20 -6.15 -6.37 -7.43
N THR A 21 -6.71 -7.16 -8.34
CA THR A 21 -8.00 -6.86 -8.97
C THR A 21 -9.21 -7.28 -8.16
N LYS A 22 -9.06 -8.25 -7.23
CA LYS A 22 -10.20 -8.87 -6.54
C LYS A 22 -10.22 -8.69 -5.04
N LEU A 23 -9.10 -8.38 -4.39
CA LEU A 23 -8.97 -8.43 -2.93
C LEU A 23 -8.48 -7.09 -2.38
N ASP A 24 -8.98 -6.75 -1.20
CA ASP A 24 -8.52 -5.57 -0.47
C ASP A 24 -7.19 -5.87 0.25
N THR A 25 -6.40 -4.84 0.55
CA THR A 25 -5.18 -4.98 1.37
C THR A 25 -5.51 -5.17 2.85
N ARG A 26 -6.73 -4.87 3.28
CA ARG A 26 -7.24 -5.11 4.63
C ARG A 26 -8.45 -6.04 4.65
N TYR A 27 -8.60 -6.81 5.72
CA TYR A 27 -9.80 -7.60 5.99
C TYR A 27 -10.11 -7.62 7.49
N GLU A 28 -11.38 -7.88 7.85
CA GLU A 28 -11.89 -7.83 9.24
C GLU A 28 -11.37 -6.61 10.03
N GLN A 29 -11.48 -5.42 9.42
CA GLN A 29 -11.08 -4.10 9.93
C GLN A 29 -9.58 -3.85 10.13
N TYR A 30 -8.82 -4.79 10.69
CA TYR A 30 -7.43 -4.55 11.12
C TYR A 30 -6.40 -5.51 10.54
N TYR A 31 -6.81 -6.67 10.01
CA TYR A 31 -5.85 -7.61 9.44
C TYR A 31 -5.42 -7.18 8.05
N THR A 32 -4.18 -7.57 7.70
CA THR A 32 -3.57 -7.23 6.41
C THR A 32 -3.53 -8.47 5.53
N ASN A 33 -3.87 -8.29 4.26
CA ASN A 33 -3.69 -9.29 3.23
C ASN A 33 -2.18 -9.56 3.01
N HIS A 34 -1.73 -10.77 3.32
CA HIS A 34 -0.32 -11.17 3.20
C HIS A 34 0.04 -11.84 1.87
N ILE A 35 -0.91 -12.02 0.95
CA ILE A 35 -0.70 -12.81 -0.28
C ILE A 35 0.51 -12.31 -1.07
N VAL A 36 0.68 -11.00 -1.23
CA VAL A 36 1.82 -10.43 -1.96
C VAL A 36 3.15 -10.92 -1.37
N TYR A 37 3.31 -10.82 -0.06
CA TYR A 37 4.55 -11.19 0.63
C TYR A 37 4.76 -12.71 0.58
N ASP A 38 3.70 -13.48 0.83
CA ASP A 38 3.73 -14.93 0.84
C ASP A 38 4.15 -15.47 -0.54
N LEU A 39 3.55 -14.95 -1.62
CA LEU A 39 3.84 -15.42 -2.98
C LEU A 39 5.25 -15.06 -3.43
N TYR A 40 5.72 -13.83 -3.17
CA TYR A 40 7.10 -13.45 -3.48
C TYR A 40 8.11 -14.25 -2.67
N ALA A 41 7.86 -14.46 -1.37
CA ALA A 41 8.75 -15.24 -0.51
C ALA A 41 8.82 -16.70 -0.98
N LEU A 42 7.68 -17.34 -1.27
CA LEU A 42 7.64 -18.70 -1.79
C LEU A 42 8.38 -18.81 -3.13
N ALA A 43 8.14 -17.89 -4.06
CA ALA A 43 8.84 -17.90 -5.35
C ALA A 43 10.35 -17.73 -5.17
N ALA A 44 10.79 -16.84 -4.28
CA ALA A 44 12.22 -16.65 -3.97
C ALA A 44 12.87 -17.88 -3.33
N LEU A 45 12.11 -18.67 -2.56
CA LEU A 45 12.54 -19.94 -1.97
C LEU A 45 12.49 -21.13 -2.96
N GLY A 46 12.11 -20.90 -4.22
CA GLY A 46 12.06 -21.94 -5.24
C GLY A 46 10.81 -22.81 -5.22
N ALA A 47 9.69 -22.30 -4.69
CA ALA A 47 8.41 -23.01 -4.73
C ALA A 47 7.95 -23.27 -6.17
N SER A 48 7.28 -24.42 -6.37
CA SER A 48 6.68 -24.76 -7.66
C SER A 48 5.45 -23.88 -7.96
N PRO A 49 5.02 -23.78 -9.24
CA PRO A 49 3.79 -23.08 -9.61
C PRO A 49 2.56 -23.59 -8.85
N SER A 50 2.45 -24.91 -8.64
CA SER A 50 1.35 -25.50 -7.87
C SER A 50 1.33 -25.02 -6.42
N ARG A 51 2.49 -24.91 -5.77
CA ARG A 51 2.59 -24.40 -4.39
C ARG A 51 2.17 -22.93 -4.28
N LEU A 52 2.44 -22.11 -5.29
CA LEU A 52 1.96 -20.74 -5.35
C LEU A 52 0.43 -20.69 -5.43
N VAL A 53 -0.16 -21.53 -6.30
CA VAL A 53 -1.63 -21.64 -6.44
C VAL A 53 -2.26 -22.12 -5.14
N ASP A 54 -1.71 -23.17 -4.51
CA ASP A 54 -2.23 -23.71 -3.24
C ASP A 54 -2.21 -22.65 -2.13
N CYS A 55 -1.11 -21.89 -2.03
CA CYS A 55 -0.98 -20.79 -1.06
C CYS A 55 -2.05 -19.72 -1.30
N TYR A 56 -2.20 -19.26 -2.53
CA TYR A 56 -3.19 -18.25 -2.91
C TYR A 56 -4.63 -18.72 -2.61
N GLU A 57 -4.99 -19.92 -3.05
CA GLU A 57 -6.33 -20.49 -2.86
C GLU A 57 -6.66 -20.77 -1.40
N TYR A 58 -5.67 -21.07 -0.57
CA TYR A 58 -5.85 -21.20 0.87
C TYR A 58 -6.06 -19.84 1.54
N LYS A 59 -5.17 -18.87 1.27
CA LYS A 59 -5.16 -17.56 1.94
C LYS A 59 -6.37 -16.72 1.55
N ARG A 60 -6.76 -16.70 0.27
CA ARG A 60 -7.87 -15.87 -0.24
C ARG A 60 -9.22 -16.13 0.42
N ARG A 61 -9.44 -17.31 1.03
CA ARG A 61 -10.71 -17.72 1.65
C ARG A 61 -11.15 -16.83 2.82
N ARG A 62 -10.19 -16.16 3.47
CA ARG A 62 -10.44 -15.28 4.62
C ARG A 62 -10.38 -13.80 4.27
N LEU A 63 -10.01 -13.45 3.04
CA LEU A 63 -9.77 -12.08 2.65
C LEU A 63 -11.05 -11.39 2.19
N ALA A 64 -11.10 -10.08 2.41
CA ALA A 64 -12.20 -9.26 1.94
C ALA A 64 -12.08 -9.04 0.42
N PRO A 65 -13.22 -9.05 -0.31
CA PRO A 65 -13.21 -8.61 -1.69
C PRO A 65 -12.82 -7.13 -1.78
N LEU A 66 -12.22 -6.75 -2.90
CA LEU A 66 -11.90 -5.36 -3.20
C LEU A 66 -13.20 -4.54 -3.16
N ARG A 67 -13.20 -3.49 -2.34
CA ARG A 67 -14.38 -2.62 -2.19
C ARG A 67 -14.58 -1.77 -3.44
N PRO A 68 -15.81 -1.35 -3.76
CA PRO A 68 -16.03 -0.34 -4.80
C PRO A 68 -15.31 0.97 -4.45
N ARG A 69 -14.85 1.71 -5.48
CA ARG A 69 -14.31 3.06 -5.27
C ARG A 69 -15.41 3.99 -4.74
N MET A 70 -15.05 4.84 -3.79
CA MET A 70 -15.95 5.87 -3.26
C MET A 70 -16.07 7.05 -4.22
N MET A 71 -14.97 7.42 -4.88
CA MET A 71 -14.91 8.48 -5.89
C MET A 71 -13.68 8.32 -6.78
N ALA A 72 -13.64 9.07 -7.88
CA ALA A 72 -12.41 9.19 -8.67
C ALA A 72 -11.54 10.31 -8.08
N LEU A 73 -10.29 10.01 -7.73
CA LEU A 73 -9.34 11.02 -7.26
C LEU A 73 -8.63 11.68 -8.44
N SER A 74 -8.51 13.01 -8.37
CA SER A 74 -7.74 13.83 -9.29
C SER A 74 -6.34 14.11 -8.74
N THR A 75 -5.40 14.46 -9.61
CA THR A 75 -4.04 14.84 -9.17
C THR A 75 -4.03 16.02 -8.20
N ALA A 76 -4.95 16.97 -8.36
CA ALA A 76 -5.01 18.17 -7.53
C ALA A 76 -5.54 17.93 -6.11
N ARG A 77 -6.36 16.88 -5.90
CA ARG A 77 -7.08 16.65 -4.64
C ARG A 77 -6.97 15.22 -4.10
N HIS A 78 -6.07 14.42 -4.66
CA HIS A 78 -5.91 13.02 -4.26
C HIS A 78 -5.57 12.83 -2.78
N TYR A 79 -4.97 13.82 -2.11
CA TYR A 79 -4.59 13.75 -0.70
C TYR A 79 -5.74 14.01 0.28
N GLU A 80 -6.88 14.55 -0.16
CA GLU A 80 -8.00 14.93 0.74
C GLU A 80 -8.57 13.78 1.58
N PRO A 81 -8.69 12.52 1.07
CA PRO A 81 -9.15 11.40 1.86
C PRO A 81 -8.02 10.59 2.51
N THR A 82 -6.80 11.13 2.61
CA THR A 82 -5.70 10.47 3.32
C THR A 82 -6.10 10.12 4.76
N GLY A 83 -5.70 8.93 5.22
CA GLY A 83 -6.07 8.40 6.52
C GLY A 83 -7.45 7.75 6.58
N LYS A 84 -8.21 7.70 5.48
CA LYS A 84 -9.55 7.10 5.44
C LYS A 84 -9.55 5.73 4.76
N PRO A 85 -9.66 4.60 5.50
CA PRO A 85 -9.55 3.26 4.95
C PRO A 85 -10.62 2.90 3.90
N GLU A 86 -11.78 3.55 3.93
CA GLU A 86 -12.87 3.38 2.97
C GLU A 86 -12.55 3.93 1.57
N TYR A 87 -11.52 4.77 1.45
CA TYR A 87 -11.06 5.30 0.16
C TYR A 87 -10.01 4.44 -0.54
N TYR A 88 -9.66 3.27 0.01
CA TYR A 88 -8.61 2.40 -0.53
C TYR A 88 -8.73 2.18 -2.04
N SER A 89 -9.90 1.75 -2.53
CA SER A 89 -10.09 1.49 -3.96
C SER A 89 -10.07 2.76 -4.82
N SER A 90 -10.39 3.92 -4.24
CA SER A 90 -10.24 5.22 -4.91
C SER A 90 -8.76 5.59 -5.08
N PHE A 91 -7.95 5.31 -4.06
CA PHE A 91 -6.49 5.47 -4.12
C PHE A 91 -5.84 4.47 -5.06
N LEU A 92 -6.26 3.19 -5.02
CA LEU A 92 -5.72 2.15 -5.89
C LEU A 92 -5.89 2.52 -7.36
N ASP A 93 -7.11 2.85 -7.76
CA ASP A 93 -7.43 3.31 -9.13
C ASP A 93 -6.63 4.58 -9.52
N TYR A 94 -6.43 5.50 -8.57
CA TYR A 94 -5.58 6.66 -8.79
C TYR A 94 -4.14 6.26 -9.07
N TYR A 95 -3.51 5.46 -8.21
CA TYR A 95 -2.11 5.07 -8.38
C TYR A 95 -1.91 4.16 -9.59
N ASP A 96 -2.85 3.28 -9.93
CA ASP A 96 -2.81 2.52 -11.19
C ASP A 96 -2.77 3.43 -12.42
N ARG A 97 -3.51 4.55 -12.39
CA ARG A 97 -3.42 5.55 -13.46
C ARG A 97 -2.07 6.28 -13.45
N ARG A 98 -1.52 6.60 -12.26
CA ARG A 98 -0.21 7.26 -12.15
C ARG A 98 0.91 6.38 -12.68
N VAL A 99 0.97 5.12 -12.24
CA VAL A 99 1.97 4.16 -12.70
C VAL A 99 1.88 3.94 -14.21
N ARG A 100 0.66 3.79 -14.77
CA ARG A 100 0.49 3.68 -16.23
C ARG A 100 0.93 4.92 -17.00
N ALA A 101 0.73 6.12 -16.44
CA ALA A 101 1.01 7.37 -17.14
C ALA A 101 2.49 7.81 -17.01
N LEU A 102 3.12 7.53 -15.86
CA LEU A 102 4.45 8.05 -15.52
C LEU A 102 5.52 6.96 -15.41
N GLY A 103 5.12 5.70 -15.25
CA GLY A 103 6.00 4.60 -14.89
C GLY A 103 6.27 4.51 -13.39
N PHE A 104 7.00 3.46 -13.02
CA PHE A 104 7.28 3.10 -11.63
C PHE A 104 8.03 4.19 -10.85
N ASP A 105 9.21 4.60 -11.33
CA ASP A 105 10.11 5.50 -10.60
C ASP A 105 9.49 6.88 -10.40
N ALA A 106 8.98 7.48 -11.47
CA ALA A 106 8.36 8.80 -11.40
C ALA A 106 7.11 8.82 -10.50
N THR A 107 6.34 7.73 -10.48
CA THR A 107 5.19 7.61 -9.56
C THR A 107 5.66 7.51 -8.11
N LEU A 108 6.68 6.68 -7.84
CA LEU A 108 7.22 6.51 -6.50
C LEU A 108 7.82 7.83 -5.98
N GLU A 109 8.69 8.47 -6.75
CA GLU A 109 9.33 9.73 -6.38
C GLU A 109 8.32 10.84 -6.11
N GLN A 110 7.27 10.93 -6.93
CA GLN A 110 6.26 11.96 -6.79
C GLN A 110 5.37 11.77 -5.55
N HIS A 111 5.07 10.54 -5.16
CA HIS A 111 4.04 10.25 -4.15
C HIS A 111 4.60 9.75 -2.81
N LEU A 112 5.80 9.18 -2.76
CA LEU A 112 6.39 8.69 -1.52
C LEU A 112 6.46 9.76 -0.41
N PRO A 113 6.85 11.03 -0.68
CA PRO A 113 6.92 12.04 0.37
C PRO A 113 5.57 12.31 1.05
N THR A 114 4.46 12.28 0.31
CA THR A 114 3.12 12.58 0.85
C THR A 114 2.50 11.41 1.60
N VAL A 115 2.90 10.18 1.28
CA VAL A 115 2.39 8.96 1.95
C VAL A 115 3.36 8.41 3.00
N PHE A 116 4.52 9.04 3.20
CA PHE A 116 5.60 8.55 4.07
C PHE A 116 5.12 8.23 5.49
N GLY A 117 4.30 9.10 6.09
CA GLY A 117 3.74 8.87 7.43
C GLY A 117 2.87 7.61 7.52
N GLY A 118 2.26 7.18 6.41
CA GLY A 118 1.46 5.97 6.31
C GLY A 118 2.28 4.68 6.22
N LEU A 119 3.61 4.75 6.02
CA LEU A 119 4.48 3.58 5.90
C LEU A 119 4.65 2.80 7.22
N LEU A 120 4.39 3.44 8.36
CA LEU A 120 4.36 2.78 9.67
C LEU A 120 2.97 2.23 10.02
N GLY A 121 1.94 2.59 9.24
CA GLY A 121 0.59 2.10 9.39
C GLY A 121 0.49 0.57 9.27
N ALA A 122 -0.54 -0.01 9.87
CA ALA A 122 -0.74 -1.46 9.93
C ALA A 122 0.51 -2.21 10.44
N VAL A 123 1.16 -1.71 11.50
CA VAL A 123 2.37 -2.31 12.09
C VAL A 123 3.49 -2.47 11.03
N GLY A 124 3.69 -1.43 10.21
CA GLY A 124 4.72 -1.42 9.16
C GLY A 124 4.43 -2.27 7.92
N HIS A 125 3.24 -2.88 7.79
CA HIS A 125 2.93 -3.71 6.61
C HIS A 125 2.93 -2.89 5.32
N THR A 126 2.60 -1.59 5.37
CA THR A 126 2.70 -0.69 4.22
C THR A 126 4.15 -0.54 3.73
N ALA A 127 5.11 -0.39 4.65
CA ALA A 127 6.55 -0.39 4.30
C ALA A 127 7.01 -1.73 3.73
N ILE A 128 6.57 -2.86 4.30
CA ILE A 128 6.88 -4.20 3.79
C ILE A 128 6.35 -4.33 2.35
N HIS A 129 5.12 -3.89 2.10
CA HIS A 129 4.48 -3.91 0.79
C HIS A 129 5.26 -3.09 -0.25
N LEU A 130 5.65 -1.87 0.12
CA LEU A 130 6.48 -1.03 -0.73
C LEU A 130 7.85 -1.67 -1.02
N GLY A 131 8.47 -2.31 -0.02
CA GLY A 131 9.74 -3.01 -0.19
C GLY A 131 9.67 -4.13 -1.25
N TYR A 132 8.58 -4.90 -1.26
CA TYR A 132 8.34 -5.89 -2.32
C TYR A 132 8.11 -5.24 -3.69
N ALA A 133 7.33 -4.15 -3.76
CA ALA A 133 7.13 -3.40 -5.00
C ALA A 133 8.46 -2.96 -5.61
N VAL A 134 9.34 -2.35 -4.81
CA VAL A 134 10.67 -1.86 -5.24
C VAL A 134 11.59 -3.01 -5.63
N ARG A 135 11.66 -4.06 -4.80
CA ARG A 135 12.55 -5.22 -5.06
C ARG A 135 12.23 -5.91 -6.38
N TYR A 136 10.96 -6.07 -6.70
CA TYR A 136 10.51 -6.80 -7.89
C TYR A 136 10.08 -5.90 -9.05
N ARG A 137 10.16 -4.57 -8.86
CA ARG A 137 9.74 -3.56 -9.85
C ARG A 137 8.34 -3.83 -10.40
N HIS A 138 7.40 -4.10 -9.51
CA HIS A 138 6.06 -4.54 -9.88
C HIS A 138 5.02 -3.42 -9.72
N ASP A 139 4.51 -2.93 -10.85
CA ASP A 139 3.61 -1.78 -10.95
C ASP A 139 2.35 -1.88 -10.10
N ALA A 140 1.61 -3.00 -10.20
CA ALA A 140 0.38 -3.19 -9.41
C ALA A 140 0.65 -3.19 -7.89
N VAL A 141 1.78 -3.76 -7.47
CA VAL A 141 2.18 -3.83 -6.05
C VAL A 141 2.64 -2.45 -5.57
N LEU A 142 3.23 -1.62 -6.44
CA LEU A 142 3.51 -0.21 -6.12
C LEU A 142 2.20 0.57 -5.90
N ALA A 143 1.21 0.39 -6.78
CA ALA A 143 -0.09 1.03 -6.62
C ALA A 143 -0.79 0.60 -5.33
N GLU A 144 -0.77 -0.70 -4.99
CA GLU A 144 -1.25 -1.23 -3.72
C GLU A 144 -0.52 -0.60 -2.53
N ALA A 145 0.81 -0.55 -2.55
CA ALA A 145 1.60 0.00 -1.46
C ALA A 145 1.30 1.49 -1.20
N LEU A 146 1.23 2.30 -2.25
CA LEU A 146 0.92 3.73 -2.14
C LEU A 146 -0.53 3.95 -1.69
N ALA A 147 -1.49 3.17 -2.20
CA ALA A 147 -2.88 3.24 -1.76
C ALA A 147 -3.03 2.83 -0.30
N PHE A 148 -2.36 1.75 0.10
CA PHE A 148 -2.40 1.23 1.45
C PHE A 148 -1.78 2.21 2.45
N ALA A 149 -0.66 2.83 2.10
CA ALA A 149 -0.03 3.90 2.88
C ALA A 149 -0.91 5.16 2.96
N SER A 150 -1.59 5.53 1.87
CA SER A 150 -2.54 6.67 1.87
C SER A 150 -3.74 6.42 2.79
N CYS A 151 -4.12 5.16 3.01
CA CYS A 151 -5.17 4.75 3.95
C CYS A 151 -4.65 4.42 5.36
N GLY A 152 -3.35 4.50 5.61
CA GLY A 152 -2.78 4.40 6.95
C GLY A 152 -3.17 5.63 7.77
N GLU A 153 -3.59 5.43 9.02
CA GLU A 153 -3.74 6.55 9.94
C GLU A 153 -2.40 7.30 10.01
N GLN A 154 -2.38 8.51 9.49
CA GLN A 154 -1.25 9.42 9.65
C GLN A 154 -1.48 10.18 10.95
N SER A 155 -0.86 9.75 12.06
CA SER A 155 -0.72 10.65 13.20
C SER A 155 0.49 10.33 14.05
N LEU A 156 1.40 11.31 14.12
CA LEU A 156 1.79 11.92 15.41
C LEU A 156 1.97 13.45 15.29
N VAL A 157 2.24 14.02 14.11
CA VAL A 157 2.69 15.42 13.99
C VAL A 157 1.59 16.49 14.03
N PRO A 158 0.44 16.41 13.33
CA PRO A 158 -0.58 17.48 13.45
C PRO A 158 -1.25 17.58 14.83
N ARG A 159 -1.07 16.55 15.69
CA ARG A 159 -1.45 16.57 17.12
C ARG A 159 -0.27 16.95 18.03
N ALA A 160 0.97 16.64 17.65
CA ALA A 160 2.14 17.07 18.39
C ALA A 160 2.43 18.56 18.15
N ASP A 161 2.36 19.05 16.91
CA ASP A 161 2.50 20.46 16.56
C ASP A 161 1.42 21.31 17.24
N ALA A 162 0.17 20.83 17.29
CA ALA A 162 -0.90 21.49 18.06
C ALA A 162 -0.67 21.49 19.58
N LEU A 163 0.16 20.58 20.12
CA LEU A 163 0.59 20.58 21.52
C LEU A 163 1.83 21.45 21.76
N TYR A 164 2.62 21.76 20.72
CA TYR A 164 3.78 22.65 20.79
C TYR A 164 3.42 24.12 20.50
N GLU A 165 2.39 24.39 19.69
CA GLU A 165 1.89 25.75 19.45
C GLU A 165 1.25 26.38 20.71
N ASP A 166 0.67 25.58 21.61
CA ASP A 166 0.09 26.05 22.88
C ASP A 166 1.15 26.40 23.94
N ASP A 167 2.32 25.74 23.93
CA ASP A 167 3.40 25.98 24.91
C ASP A 167 4.20 27.27 24.62
N ASP A 168 4.38 27.65 23.35
CA ASP A 168 5.08 28.89 22.99
C ASP A 168 4.24 30.16 23.27
N ALA A 169 2.91 30.08 23.18
CA ALA A 169 2.01 31.18 23.54
C ALA A 169 1.95 31.43 25.06
N SER A 170 2.04 30.36 25.86
CA SER A 170 2.11 30.39 27.33
C SER A 170 3.45 30.95 27.82
N ALA A 171 4.56 30.57 27.19
CA ALA A 171 5.91 31.02 27.55
C ALA A 171 6.14 32.51 27.19
N ALA A 172 5.58 33.01 26.09
CA ALA A 172 5.70 34.42 25.70
C ALA A 172 4.92 35.37 26.63
N ALA A 173 3.80 34.93 27.20
CA ALA A 173 2.99 35.73 28.14
C ALA A 173 3.62 35.87 29.54
N ALA A 174 4.61 35.03 29.88
CA ALA A 174 5.30 35.05 31.17
C ALA A 174 6.59 35.90 31.16
N ILE A 175 6.95 36.50 30.02
CA ILE A 175 8.16 37.31 29.83
C ILE A 175 7.78 38.67 29.24
N GLU A 176 6.78 39.34 29.81
CA GLU A 176 6.70 40.80 29.74
C GLU A 176 6.67 41.37 31.18
N PRO A 177 7.41 42.45 31.46
CA PRO A 177 7.75 42.90 32.81
C PRO A 177 6.58 43.45 33.64
#